data_AF-A0AAD2CCF8-F1
#
_entry.id   AF-A0AAD2CCF8-F1
#
_cell.length_a   1.000
_cell.length_b   1.000
_cell.length_c   1.000
_cell.angle_alpha   90.00
_cell.angle_beta   90.00
_cell.angle_gamma   90.00
#
_symmetry.space_group_name_H-M   'P 1'
#
loop_
_entity.id
_entity.type
_entity.pdbx_description
1 polymer ?
#
loop_
_entity_poly.entity_id
_entity_poly.type
_entity_poly.pdbx_seq_one_letter_code
_entity_poly.pdbx_strand_id
1 'polypeptide(L)'
;MGNLLTPRRRDSYSQSGSARTPHSLHDPMPNQIGAWIKTERGVRRLMKEEVARGLGIPKGCKTELSHKSLQRTTSLFHWEYLFFLLQHLFSHPTHTPGKTTQGPKTGNHLSGATTTLDNDVFNWHPPNLSSGSPWHTLRLANLRWAADHYPEPDNIYWDAAQRLAVHRNNYNSEGPDPKRLQLSW
;
A
#
# COMPACT_ATOMS: atom_id res chain seq x y z
N MET A 1 -35.57 -47.10 14.05
CA MET A 1 -35.31 -46.45 12.75
C MET A 1 -36.04 -45.10 12.77
N GLY A 2 -35.42 -44.06 13.34
CA GLY A 2 -36.06 -42.78 13.63
C GLY A 2 -35.69 -41.71 12.60
N ASN A 3 -36.69 -41.21 11.87
CA ASN A 3 -36.61 -40.01 11.05
C ASN A 3 -36.89 -38.79 11.94
N LEU A 4 -35.92 -37.92 12.22
CA LEU A 4 -36.18 -36.57 12.71
C LEU A 4 -35.10 -35.58 12.24
N LEU A 5 -35.53 -34.66 11.38
CA LEU A 5 -35.20 -33.22 11.38
C LEU A 5 -33.74 -32.81 11.13
N THR A 6 -33.44 -32.51 9.87
CA THR A 6 -32.68 -31.28 9.55
C THR A 6 -33.40 -30.57 8.39
N PRO A 7 -33.85 -29.31 8.57
CA PRO A 7 -34.83 -28.70 7.70
C PRO A 7 -34.22 -28.30 6.35
N ARG A 8 -35.01 -28.51 5.29
CA ARG A 8 -34.82 -27.88 3.99
C ARG A 8 -35.01 -26.36 4.08
N ARG A 9 -34.19 -25.66 3.29
CA ARG A 9 -34.30 -24.27 2.81
C ARG A 9 -34.15 -23.14 3.83
N ARG A 10 -33.18 -22.26 3.52
CA ARG A 10 -33.42 -20.81 3.35
C ARG A 10 -32.32 -20.21 2.48
N ASP A 11 -32.46 -20.41 1.17
CA ASP A 11 -32.15 -19.35 0.22
C ASP A 11 -32.98 -18.12 0.65
N SER A 12 -32.39 -16.93 0.63
CA SER A 12 -32.99 -15.62 0.94
C SER A 12 -32.93 -15.17 2.40
N TYR A 13 -31.81 -14.54 2.79
CA TYR A 13 -31.84 -13.34 3.67
C TYR A 13 -30.62 -12.45 3.37
N SER A 14 -30.74 -11.68 2.30
CA SER A 14 -30.54 -10.22 2.25
C SER A 14 -30.09 -9.81 0.85
N GLN A 15 -31.06 -9.44 0.02
CA GLN A 15 -30.81 -8.49 -1.07
C GLN A 15 -30.52 -7.14 -0.42
N SER A 16 -29.24 -6.81 -0.23
CA SER A 16 -28.79 -5.43 -0.27
C SER A 16 -28.22 -5.23 -1.68
N GLY A 17 -28.72 -4.22 -2.37
CA GLY A 17 -28.84 -4.19 -3.82
C GLY A 17 -27.56 -4.36 -4.62
N SER A 18 -27.70 -5.02 -5.78
CA SER A 18 -26.96 -4.79 -7.04
C SER A 18 -25.43 -4.55 -7.02
N ALA A 19 -24.72 -4.89 -5.95
CA ALA A 19 -23.27 -4.78 -5.89
C ALA A 19 -22.69 -6.17 -6.13
N ARG A 20 -21.97 -6.33 -7.25
CA ARG A 20 -21.17 -7.51 -7.54
C ARG A 20 -20.31 -7.83 -6.31
N THR A 21 -20.49 -9.02 -5.72
CA THR A 21 -19.67 -9.44 -4.58
C THR A 21 -18.19 -9.39 -4.96
N PRO A 22 -17.36 -8.60 -4.26
CA PRO A 22 -15.97 -8.41 -4.63
C PRO A 22 -15.17 -9.71 -4.48
N HIS A 23 -14.30 -9.96 -5.44
CA HIS A 23 -13.35 -11.07 -5.43
C HIS A 23 -12.08 -10.68 -4.70
N SER A 24 -11.64 -11.53 -3.76
CA SER A 24 -10.50 -11.28 -2.88
C SER A 24 -9.14 -11.08 -3.56
N LEU A 25 -9.04 -11.33 -4.87
CA LEU A 25 -7.78 -11.27 -5.63
C LEU A 25 -7.70 -10.04 -6.55
N HIS A 26 -8.84 -9.49 -6.95
CA HIS A 26 -8.90 -8.47 -8.01
C HIS A 26 -9.69 -7.24 -7.59
N ASP A 27 -10.61 -7.39 -6.65
CA ASP A 27 -11.46 -6.31 -6.19
C ASP A 27 -10.98 -5.80 -4.82
N PRO A 28 -11.19 -4.52 -4.51
CA PRO A 28 -10.83 -3.96 -3.21
C PRO A 28 -11.59 -4.66 -2.08
N MET A 29 -10.93 -4.81 -0.93
CA MET A 29 -11.54 -5.44 0.23
C MET A 29 -12.64 -4.54 0.83
N PRO A 30 -13.84 -5.07 1.12
CA PRO A 30 -14.89 -4.32 1.78
C PRO A 30 -14.46 -3.76 3.14
N ASN A 31 -14.96 -2.58 3.52
CA ASN A 31 -14.69 -1.94 4.80
C ASN A 31 -15.69 -2.31 5.92
N GLN A 32 -16.60 -3.24 5.67
CA GLN A 32 -17.63 -3.65 6.63
C GLN A 32 -17.39 -5.07 7.14
N ILE A 33 -17.47 -5.25 8.47
CA ILE A 33 -17.41 -6.56 9.10
C ILE A 33 -18.63 -7.37 8.65
N GLY A 34 -18.40 -8.63 8.27
CA GLY A 34 -19.46 -9.51 7.78
C GLY A 34 -19.86 -9.29 6.33
N ALA A 35 -19.21 -8.37 5.61
CA ALA A 35 -19.43 -8.18 4.17
C ALA A 35 -19.13 -9.45 3.39
N TRP A 36 -19.85 -9.65 2.28
CA TRP A 36 -19.63 -10.79 1.41
C TRP A 36 -18.37 -10.59 0.58
N ILE A 37 -17.54 -11.64 0.52
CA ILE A 37 -16.34 -11.69 -0.31
C ILE A 37 -16.29 -13.03 -1.04
N LYS A 38 -15.94 -13.00 -2.33
CA LYS A 38 -15.71 -14.19 -3.14
C LYS A 38 -14.23 -14.56 -3.06
N THR A 39 -13.99 -15.82 -2.74
CA THR A 39 -12.67 -16.46 -2.76
C THR A 39 -12.67 -17.56 -3.81
N GLU A 40 -11.50 -18.13 -4.12
CA GLU A 40 -11.41 -19.29 -5.02
C GLU A 40 -12.29 -20.47 -4.57
N ARG A 41 -12.49 -20.61 -3.26
CA ARG A 41 -13.30 -21.68 -2.64
C ARG A 41 -14.80 -21.35 -2.53
N GLY A 42 -15.22 -20.19 -3.01
CA GLY A 42 -16.62 -19.74 -2.95
C GLY A 42 -16.82 -18.44 -2.18
N VAL A 43 -18.07 -18.13 -1.87
CA VAL A 43 -18.49 -16.87 -1.24
C VAL A 43 -18.65 -17.05 0.26
N ARG A 44 -18.05 -16.16 1.05
CA ARG A 44 -18.14 -16.17 2.51
C ARG A 44 -18.22 -14.76 3.08
N ARG A 45 -18.45 -14.66 4.38
CA ARG A 45 -18.40 -13.39 5.11
C ARG A 45 -16.98 -13.06 5.57
N LEU A 46 -16.66 -11.78 5.53
CA LEU A 46 -15.40 -11.23 6.01
C LEU A 46 -15.38 -11.23 7.54
N MET A 47 -14.32 -11.81 8.12
CA MET A 47 -14.16 -11.90 9.57
C MET A 47 -13.65 -10.59 10.15
N LYS A 48 -13.92 -10.38 11.44
CA LYS A 48 -13.51 -9.19 12.19
C LYS A 48 -11.99 -9.00 12.15
N GLU A 49 -11.24 -10.09 12.25
CA GLU A 49 -9.77 -10.12 12.23
C GLU A 49 -9.22 -9.81 10.84
N GLU A 50 -9.98 -10.10 9.78
CA GLU A 50 -9.60 -9.76 8.40
C GLU A 50 -9.77 -8.26 8.17
N VAL A 51 -10.89 -7.68 8.61
CA VAL A 51 -11.10 -6.23 8.56
C VAL A 51 -10.03 -5.51 9.38
N ALA A 52 -9.74 -5.97 10.60
CA ALA A 52 -8.70 -5.41 11.44
C ALA A 52 -7.34 -5.37 10.73
N ARG A 53 -6.96 -6.46 10.05
CA ARG A 53 -5.72 -6.53 9.27
C ARG A 53 -5.73 -5.58 8.07
N GLY A 54 -6.85 -5.47 7.35
CA GLY A 54 -6.98 -4.49 6.27
C GLY A 54 -6.89 -3.04 6.73
N LEU A 55 -7.20 -2.77 8.00
CA LEU A 55 -7.01 -1.46 8.62
C LEU A 55 -5.57 -1.24 9.15
N GLY A 56 -4.69 -2.24 9.03
CA GLY A 56 -3.29 -2.17 9.46
C GLY A 56 -3.05 -2.64 10.90
N ILE A 57 -4.01 -3.29 11.55
CA ILE A 57 -3.84 -3.76 12.94
C ILE A 57 -2.98 -5.04 12.95
N PRO A 58 -1.88 -5.09 13.73
CA PRO A 58 -0.97 -6.23 13.73
C PRO A 58 -1.58 -7.50 14.34
N LYS A 59 -1.17 -8.64 13.78
CA LYS A 59 -1.57 -9.98 14.26
C LYS A 59 -0.93 -10.25 15.63
N GLY A 60 -1.70 -10.06 16.70
CA GLY A 60 -1.21 -10.19 18.08
C GLY A 60 -1.59 -9.03 18.99
N CYS A 61 -2.28 -8.01 18.47
CA CYS A 61 -2.90 -6.98 19.31
C CYS A 61 -3.88 -7.64 20.29
N LYS A 62 -3.57 -7.61 21.59
CA LYS A 62 -4.35 -8.24 22.68
C LYS A 62 -5.61 -7.45 23.05
N THR A 63 -5.84 -6.31 22.41
CA THR A 63 -6.99 -5.47 22.70
C THR A 63 -8.24 -6.10 22.09
N GLU A 64 -9.27 -6.28 22.91
CA GLU A 64 -10.61 -6.67 22.46
C GLU A 64 -11.20 -5.56 21.57
N LEU A 65 -10.96 -5.65 20.26
CA LEU A 65 -11.45 -4.66 19.30
C LEU A 65 -12.97 -4.76 19.22
N SER A 66 -13.73 -3.74 19.61
CA SER A 66 -15.18 -3.77 19.40
C SER A 66 -15.50 -3.58 17.91
N HIS A 67 -16.61 -4.16 17.44
CA HIS A 67 -17.14 -3.91 16.09
C HIS A 67 -17.30 -2.41 15.81
N LYS A 68 -17.78 -1.64 16.80
CA LYS A 68 -17.93 -0.19 16.71
C LYS A 68 -16.59 0.53 16.57
N SER A 69 -15.55 0.03 17.24
CA SER A 69 -14.19 0.60 17.15
C SER A 69 -13.64 0.40 15.75
N LEU A 70 -13.71 -0.83 15.21
CA LEU A 70 -13.23 -1.15 13.87
C LEU A 70 -13.94 -0.35 12.76
N GLN A 71 -15.26 -0.15 12.87
CA GLN A 71 -16.01 0.66 11.90
C GLN A 71 -15.64 2.15 11.93
N ARG A 72 -15.15 2.65 13.07
CA ARG A 72 -14.73 4.06 13.24
C ARG A 72 -13.24 4.26 12.96
N THR A 73 -12.47 3.19 12.95
CA THR A 73 -11.05 3.23 12.62
C THR A 73 -10.88 3.39 11.11
N THR A 74 -10.10 4.39 10.72
CA THR A 74 -9.60 4.53 9.35
C THR A 74 -8.30 3.76 9.21
N SER A 75 -8.05 3.24 8.01
CA SER A 75 -6.89 2.38 7.76
C SER A 75 -5.59 3.15 7.97
N LEU A 76 -4.64 2.56 8.71
CA LEU A 76 -3.32 3.15 8.97
C LEU A 76 -2.57 3.47 7.68
N PHE A 77 -2.75 2.67 6.62
CA PHE A 77 -2.16 2.93 5.30
C PHE A 77 -2.56 4.30 4.74
N HIS A 78 -3.79 4.75 5.00
CA HIS A 78 -4.24 6.08 4.57
C HIS A 78 -3.57 7.17 5.40
N TRP A 79 -3.41 6.95 6.70
CA TRP A 79 -2.73 7.90 7.59
C TRP A 79 -1.24 8.02 7.30
N GLU A 80 -0.54 6.92 7.03
CA GLU A 80 0.88 6.96 6.66
C GLU A 80 1.08 7.77 5.37
N TYR A 81 0.23 7.53 4.37
CA TYR A 81 0.26 8.30 3.13
C TYR A 81 -0.07 9.79 3.35
N LEU A 82 -1.14 10.09 4.10
CA LEU A 82 -1.52 11.47 4.40
C LEU A 82 -0.48 12.19 5.26
N PHE A 83 0.16 11.49 6.20
CA PHE A 83 1.17 12.08 7.07
C PHE A 83 2.38 12.56 6.26
N PHE A 84 2.80 11.79 5.24
CA PHE A 84 3.83 12.24 4.30
C PHE A 84 3.45 13.55 3.59
N LEU A 85 2.19 13.66 3.14
CA LEU A 85 1.68 14.88 2.52
C LEU A 85 1.58 16.05 3.50
N LEU A 86 1.11 15.81 4.72
CA LEU A 86 0.98 16.82 5.76
C LEU A 86 2.35 17.30 6.23
N GLN A 87 3.35 16.42 6.32
CA GLN A 87 4.73 16.80 6.61
C GLN A 87 5.24 17.80 5.56
N HIS A 88 4.88 17.65 4.29
CA HIS A 88 5.23 18.62 3.26
C HIS A 88 4.51 19.97 3.41
N LEU A 89 3.29 19.98 3.97
CA LEU A 89 2.50 21.19 4.20
C LEU A 89 2.91 21.96 5.46
N PHE A 90 3.34 21.26 6.51
CA PHE A 90 3.72 21.85 7.79
C PHE A 90 5.24 22.00 7.99
N SER A 91 6.05 21.48 7.07
CA SER A 91 7.47 21.83 7.03
C SER A 91 7.61 23.28 6.57
N HIS A 92 7.86 24.18 7.51
CA HIS A 92 8.28 25.54 7.17
C HIS A 92 9.53 25.50 6.27
N PRO A 93 9.62 26.35 5.25
CA PRO A 93 10.77 26.40 4.38
C PRO A 93 11.94 27.05 5.14
N THR A 94 12.78 26.25 5.78
CA THR A 94 14.17 26.65 6.00
C THR A 94 14.85 26.61 4.64
N HIS A 95 14.92 27.78 4.02
CA HIS A 95 15.61 28.03 2.77
C HIS A 95 17.06 27.55 2.82
N THR A 96 17.43 26.58 1.98
CA THR A 96 18.58 26.64 1.06
C THR A 96 18.57 25.42 0.09
N PRO A 97 19.16 25.55 -1.11
CA PRO A 97 18.52 25.10 -2.36
C PRO A 97 19.14 23.82 -2.95
N GLY A 98 18.32 22.99 -3.61
CA GLY A 98 18.86 21.84 -4.37
C GLY A 98 17.89 20.78 -4.88
N LYS A 99 16.75 21.20 -5.45
CA LYS A 99 15.79 20.50 -6.35
C LYS A 99 15.65 18.96 -6.27
N THR A 100 14.57 18.45 -5.64
CA THR A 100 13.19 18.23 -6.16
C THR A 100 13.00 16.82 -6.71
N THR A 101 12.50 15.92 -5.86
CA THR A 101 11.79 14.71 -6.28
C THR A 101 10.31 15.05 -6.30
N GLN A 102 9.71 15.15 -7.50
CA GLN A 102 8.29 15.43 -7.64
C GLN A 102 7.48 14.20 -7.20
N GLY A 103 6.66 14.38 -6.16
CA GLY A 103 5.59 13.43 -5.85
C GLY A 103 4.45 13.54 -6.87
N PRO A 104 3.62 12.48 -7.05
CA PRO A 104 2.49 12.54 -7.96
C PRO A 104 1.49 13.59 -7.49
N LYS A 105 1.14 14.51 -8.39
CA LYS A 105 0.06 15.49 -8.16
C LYS A 105 -1.28 14.77 -8.21
N THR A 106 -1.82 14.38 -7.07
CA THR A 106 -3.24 14.00 -6.98
C THR A 106 -4.08 15.27 -6.91
N GLY A 107 -4.56 15.73 -8.06
CA GLY A 107 -5.61 16.73 -8.12
C GLY A 107 -6.93 16.12 -7.66
N ASN A 108 -7.31 16.37 -6.40
CA ASN A 108 -8.69 16.23 -6.00
C ASN A 108 -9.42 17.54 -6.32
N HIS A 109 -10.22 17.55 -7.38
CA HIS A 109 -11.32 18.49 -7.50
C HIS A 109 -12.58 17.74 -7.89
N LEU A 110 -13.36 17.35 -6.88
CA LEU A 110 -14.79 17.09 -7.03
C LEU A 110 -15.46 18.44 -7.32
N SER A 111 -15.62 18.78 -8.59
CA SER A 111 -16.68 19.68 -9.04
C SER A 111 -17.05 19.30 -10.46
N GLY A 112 -18.34 19.06 -10.68
CA GLY A 112 -18.88 18.78 -11.99
C GLY A 112 -18.60 19.93 -12.94
N ALA A 113 -17.68 19.71 -13.87
CA ALA A 113 -17.55 20.47 -15.09
C ALA A 113 -16.87 19.55 -16.10
N THR A 114 -17.63 19.17 -17.13
CA THR A 114 -17.15 18.41 -18.30
C THR A 114 -16.10 19.26 -19.01
N THR A 115 -14.87 19.16 -18.56
CA THR A 115 -13.72 19.71 -19.27
C THR A 115 -13.03 18.51 -19.89
N THR A 116 -13.09 18.42 -21.22
CA THR A 116 -12.25 17.53 -22.02
C THR A 116 -10.79 17.81 -21.66
N LEU A 117 -10.28 17.02 -20.72
CA LEU A 117 -8.87 16.96 -20.39
C LEU A 117 -8.18 16.28 -21.56
N ASP A 118 -7.27 17.02 -22.19
CA ASP A 118 -6.26 16.46 -23.07
C ASP A 118 -5.59 15.31 -22.29
N ASN A 119 -5.66 14.10 -22.85
CA ASN A 119 -5.14 12.90 -22.21
C ASN A 119 -3.61 12.95 -22.28
N ASP A 120 -2.98 13.75 -21.42
CA ASP A 120 -1.55 13.64 -21.15
C ASP A 120 -1.31 12.25 -20.54
N VAL A 121 -0.95 11.31 -21.41
CA VAL A 121 -0.63 9.94 -21.03
C VAL A 121 0.57 10.01 -20.08
N PHE A 122 0.35 9.63 -18.82
CA PHE A 122 1.41 9.54 -17.83
C PHE A 122 2.56 8.67 -18.37
N ASN A 123 3.72 9.28 -18.56
CA ASN A 123 4.92 8.61 -19.03
C ASN A 123 6.01 8.69 -17.95
N TRP A 124 6.30 7.55 -17.32
CA TRP A 124 7.32 7.46 -16.28
C TRP A 124 8.68 7.14 -16.90
N HIS A 125 9.70 7.93 -16.57
CA HIS A 125 11.09 7.64 -16.93
C HIS A 125 11.92 7.37 -15.68
N PRO A 126 12.69 6.26 -15.64
CA PRO A 126 13.56 5.98 -14.52
C PRO A 126 14.66 7.05 -14.40
N PRO A 127 15.07 7.43 -13.18
CA PRO A 127 16.29 8.22 -13.01
C PRO A 127 17.51 7.42 -13.48
N ASN A 128 18.63 8.10 -13.75
CA ASN A 128 19.86 7.39 -14.11
C ASN A 128 20.36 6.52 -12.96
N LEU A 129 20.21 5.20 -13.08
CA LEU A 129 20.60 4.20 -12.08
C LEU A 129 22.06 3.72 -12.23
N SER A 130 22.87 4.36 -13.07
CA SER A 130 24.28 3.99 -13.28
C SER A 130 25.13 4.21 -12.02
N SER A 131 26.24 3.47 -11.91
CA SER A 131 27.15 3.63 -10.78
C SER A 131 27.79 5.02 -10.85
N GLY A 132 27.86 5.71 -9.72
CA GLY A 132 28.38 7.08 -9.64
C GLY A 132 27.43 8.18 -10.17
N SER A 133 26.22 7.83 -10.60
CA SER A 133 25.22 8.86 -10.95
C SER A 133 24.82 9.68 -9.71
N PRO A 134 24.25 10.89 -9.88
CA PRO A 134 23.74 11.68 -8.77
C PRO A 134 22.74 10.90 -7.89
N TRP A 135 21.88 10.08 -8.51
CA TRP A 135 20.95 9.22 -7.80
C TRP A 135 21.68 8.16 -6.97
N HIS A 136 22.70 7.50 -7.54
CA HIS A 136 23.47 6.47 -6.84
C HIS A 136 24.22 7.04 -5.63
N THR A 137 24.91 8.17 -5.82
CA THR A 137 25.67 8.83 -4.76
C THR A 137 24.75 9.28 -3.62
N LEU A 138 23.59 9.86 -3.94
CA LEU A 138 22.60 10.26 -2.94
C LEU A 138 22.06 9.04 -2.16
N ARG A 139 21.81 7.91 -2.83
CA ARG A 139 21.33 6.71 -2.15
C ARG A 139 22.39 6.11 -1.23
N LEU A 140 23.65 6.08 -1.63
CA LEU A 140 24.74 5.66 -0.73
C LEU A 140 24.88 6.57 0.48
N ALA A 141 24.75 7.89 0.31
CA ALA A 141 24.77 8.85 1.42
C ALA A 141 23.60 8.62 2.40
N ASN A 142 22.38 8.44 1.87
CA ASN A 142 21.20 8.14 2.68
C ASN A 142 21.33 6.81 3.43
N LEU A 143 21.87 5.78 2.77
CA LEU A 143 22.14 4.48 3.42
C LEU A 143 23.14 4.63 4.56
N ARG A 144 24.21 5.41 4.37
CA ARG A 144 25.19 5.66 5.42
C ARG A 144 24.55 6.38 6.61
N TRP A 145 23.85 7.48 6.33
CA TRP A 145 23.17 8.26 7.35
C TRP A 145 22.16 7.40 8.15
N ALA A 146 21.40 6.54 7.48
CA ALA A 146 20.48 5.62 8.14
C ALA A 146 21.22 4.58 8.99
N ALA A 147 22.29 3.97 8.47
CA ALA A 147 23.05 2.93 9.15
C ALA A 147 23.71 3.42 10.44
N ASP A 148 24.18 4.67 10.48
CA ASP A 148 24.82 5.28 11.66
C ASP A 148 23.91 5.33 12.91
N HIS A 149 22.60 5.11 12.76
CA HIS A 149 21.63 5.06 13.87
C HIS A 149 21.44 3.66 14.48
N TYR A 150 22.10 2.63 13.95
CA TYR A 150 21.95 1.24 14.37
C TYR A 150 23.26 0.64 14.92
N PRO A 151 23.18 -0.43 15.72
CA PRO A 151 24.35 -1.23 16.07
C PRO A 151 25.01 -1.80 14.80
N GLU A 152 26.34 -1.82 14.77
CA GLU A 152 27.14 -2.30 13.62
C GLU A 152 26.84 -1.55 12.29
N PRO A 153 27.04 -0.23 12.25
CA PRO A 153 26.66 0.61 11.11
C PRO A 153 27.33 0.17 9.80
N ASP A 154 28.58 -0.30 9.88
CA ASP A 154 29.31 -0.75 8.70
C ASP A 154 28.71 -2.02 8.08
N ASN A 155 28.30 -3.00 8.89
CA ASN A 155 27.68 -4.23 8.41
C ASN A 155 26.36 -3.93 7.71
N ILE A 156 25.53 -3.07 8.31
CA ILE A 156 24.25 -2.64 7.74
C ILE A 156 24.45 -1.87 6.44
N TYR A 157 25.41 -0.95 6.41
CA TYR A 157 25.75 -0.19 5.21
C TYR A 157 26.16 -1.11 4.05
N TRP A 158 27.04 -2.09 4.31
CA TRP A 158 27.52 -3.00 3.27
C TRP A 158 26.43 -3.92 2.74
N ASP A 159 25.59 -4.50 3.61
CA ASP A 159 24.43 -5.30 3.18
C ASP A 159 23.47 -4.46 2.33
N ALA A 160 23.15 -3.25 2.79
CA ALA A 160 22.26 -2.35 2.06
C ALA A 160 22.86 -1.88 0.73
N ALA A 161 24.18 -1.68 0.65
CA ALA A 161 24.87 -1.33 -0.59
C ALA A 161 24.83 -2.47 -1.62
N GLN A 162 24.98 -3.73 -1.17
CA GLN A 162 24.81 -4.89 -2.04
C GLN A 162 23.37 -5.01 -2.56
N ARG A 163 22.39 -4.80 -1.68
CA ARG A 163 20.97 -4.75 -2.05
C ARG A 163 20.69 -3.65 -3.06
N LEU A 164 21.27 -2.46 -2.89
CA LEU A 164 21.14 -1.37 -3.85
C LEU A 164 21.73 -1.73 -5.21
N ALA A 165 22.88 -2.41 -5.26
CA ALA A 165 23.50 -2.87 -6.50
C ALA A 165 22.60 -3.86 -7.26
N VAL A 166 21.99 -4.81 -6.54
CA VAL A 166 21.02 -5.74 -7.14
C VAL A 166 19.77 -5.01 -7.62
N HIS A 167 19.23 -4.08 -6.84
CA HIS A 167 18.07 -3.29 -7.24
C HIS A 167 18.34 -2.52 -8.53
N ARG A 168 19.49 -1.85 -8.65
CA ARG A 168 19.89 -1.12 -9.87
C ARG A 168 19.97 -2.05 -11.09
N ASN A 169 20.47 -3.27 -10.91
CA ASN A 169 20.59 -4.25 -11.98
C ASN A 169 19.25 -4.86 -12.43
N ASN A 170 18.16 -4.62 -11.71
CA ASN A 170 16.80 -5.01 -12.11
C ASN A 170 16.12 -3.99 -13.03
N TYR A 171 16.85 -3.00 -13.53
CA TYR A 171 16.35 -1.99 -14.46
C TYR A 171 17.36 -1.79 -15.60
N ASN A 172 16.84 -1.44 -16.78
CA ASN A 172 17.60 -1.01 -17.94
C ASN A 172 17.08 0.35 -18.45
N SER A 173 17.51 0.78 -19.63
CA SER A 173 17.09 2.07 -20.22
C SER A 173 15.59 2.14 -20.56
N GLU A 174 14.95 1.00 -20.78
CA GLU A 174 13.53 0.90 -21.13
C GLU A 174 12.62 0.74 -19.89
N GLY A 175 13.22 0.48 -18.71
CA GLY A 175 12.48 0.33 -17.46
C GLY A 175 12.84 -0.94 -16.70
N PRO A 176 11.88 -1.57 -15.99
CA PRO A 176 12.13 -2.79 -15.22
C PRO A 176 12.57 -3.96 -16.10
N ASP A 177 13.70 -4.57 -15.74
CA ASP A 177 14.27 -5.79 -16.31
C ASP A 177 14.72 -6.70 -15.15
N PRO A 178 13.76 -7.33 -14.44
CA PRO A 178 14.02 -7.99 -13.18
C PRO A 178 14.88 -9.25 -13.38
N LYS A 179 16.10 -9.24 -12.84
CA LYS A 179 17.06 -10.37 -12.90
C LYS A 179 17.12 -11.14 -11.59
N ARG A 180 16.88 -10.45 -10.47
CA ARG A 180 16.89 -11.04 -9.14
C ARG A 180 15.74 -10.50 -8.31
N LEU A 181 14.94 -11.39 -7.76
CA LEU A 181 13.83 -10.99 -6.90
C LEU A 181 14.40 -10.47 -5.57
N GLN A 182 14.18 -9.19 -5.29
CA GLN A 182 14.63 -8.57 -4.05
C GLN A 182 13.53 -7.69 -3.49
N LEU A 183 12.95 -8.14 -2.38
CA LEU A 183 12.02 -7.36 -1.58
C LEU A 183 12.85 -6.31 -0.82
N SER A 184 12.55 -5.04 -1.09
CA SER A 184 13.08 -3.91 -0.35
C SER A 184 11.90 -3.37 0.46
N TRP A 185 11.95 -3.55 1.78
CA TRP A 185 10.96 -3.05 2.74
C TRP A 185 11.45 -1.75 3.36
#